data_AF-A0A4R1RZ95-F1
#
_entry.id   AF-A0A4R1RZ95-F1
#
_cell.length_a   1.000
_cell.length_b   1.000
_cell.length_c   1.000
_cell.angle_alpha   90.00
_cell.angle_beta   90.00
_cell.angle_gamma   90.00
#
_symmetry.space_group_name_H-M   'P 1'
#
loop_
_entity.id
_entity.type
_entity.pdbx_description
1 polymer ?
#
loop_
_entity_poly.entity_id
_entity_poly.type
_entity_poly.pdbx_seq_one_letter_code
_entity_poly.pdbx_strand_id
1 'polypeptide(L)' 'MEIKRTTIPGLTFSVVVEEVNHRDALGGLICYLASLYRLDPKTKARHLVRRSRIPGAAAEMRNEFQRDGIQAFRRLEATV' A
#
# COMPACT_ATOMS: atom_id res chain seq x y z
N MET A 1 17.24 7.03 -0.82
CA MET A 1 16.03 6.25 -1.14
C MET A 1 15.27 6.03 0.15
N GLU A 2 14.09 6.63 0.31
CA GLU A 2 13.26 6.44 1.50
C GLU A 2 12.18 5.39 1.20
N ILE A 3 12.04 4.40 2.08
CA ILE A 3 10.94 3.42 2.05
C ILE A 3 10.12 3.58 3.32
N LYS A 4 8.88 4.02 3.16
CA LYS A 4 7.90 4.10 4.24
C LYS A 4 6.95 2.92 4.17
N ARG A 5 6.77 2.22 5.29
CA ARG A 5 5.80 1.13 5.41
C ARG A 5 4.74 1.49 6.42
N THR A 6 3.49 1.18 6.08
CA THR A 6 2.35 1.35 6.98
C THR A 6 1.54 0.07 6.97
N THR A 7 1.47 -0.60 8.11
CA THR A 7 0.63 -1.79 8.29
C THR A 7 -0.72 -1.34 8.84
N ILE A 8 -1.80 -1.76 8.18
CA ILE A 8 -3.17 -1.52 8.62
C ILE A 8 -3.72 -2.87 9.07
N PRO A 9 -3.96 -3.07 10.39
CA PRO A 9 -4.50 -4.32 10.90
C PRO A 9 -5.97 -4.46 10.48
N GLY A 10 -6.34 -5.66 10.06
CA GLY A 10 -7.74 -6.03 9.81
C GLY A 10 -8.10 -7.30 10.58
N LEU A 11 -9.40 -7.51 10.79
CA LEU A 11 -9.93 -8.68 11.51
C LEU A 11 -9.61 -10.01 10.81
N THR A 12 -9.77 -10.06 9.49
CA THR A 12 -9.56 -11.29 8.70
C THR A 12 -8.13 -11.37 8.15
N PHE A 13 -7.59 -10.24 7.71
CA PHE A 13 -6.21 -10.12 7.25
C PHE A 13 -5.75 -8.66 7.37
N SER A 14 -4.45 -8.47 7.49
CA SER A 14 -3.84 -7.14 7.52
C SER A 14 -3.35 -6.76 6.13
N VAL A 15 -3.21 -5.46 5.86
CA VAL A 15 -2.55 -4.97 4.64
C VAL A 15 -1.33 -4.12 4.99
N VAL A 16 -0.39 -4.06 4.06
CA VAL A 16 0.79 -3.20 4.14
C VAL A 16 0.81 -2.30 2.93
N VAL A 17 0.86 -1.00 3.18
CA VAL A 17 1.18 0.00 2.17
C VAL A 17 2.67 0.31 2.28
N GLU A 18 3.41 0.08 1.20
CA GLU A 18 4.81 0.46 1.05
C GLU A 18 4.91 1.63 0.06
N GLU A 19 5.66 2.65 0.43
CA GLU A 19 5.88 3.85 -0.36
C GLU A 19 7.39 4.07 -0.50
N VAL A 20 7.88 3.99 -1.73
CA VAL A 20 9.22 4.40 -2.10
C VAL A 20 9.12 5.79 -2.71
N ASN A 21 9.80 6.75 -2.09
CA ASN A 21 9.90 8.11 -2.61
C ASN A 21 11.38 8.48 -2.66
N HIS A 22 11.97 8.39 -3.86
CA HIS A 22 13.36 8.74 -4.07
C HIS A 22 13.44 10.06 -4.83
N ARG A 23 14.05 11.04 -4.18
CA ARG A 23 14.39 12.33 -4.77
C ARG A 23 15.90 12.54 -4.82
N ASP A 24 16.34 13.38 -5.74
CA ASP A 24 17.70 13.90 -5.79
C ASP A 24 17.93 14.99 -4.71
N ALA A 25 19.15 15.52 -4.64
CA ALA A 25 19.52 16.56 -3.69
C ALA A 25 18.83 17.92 -3.92
N LEU A 26 18.31 18.16 -5.13
CA LEU A 26 17.58 19.38 -5.52
C LEU A 26 16.05 19.19 -5.41
N GLY A 27 15.58 18.02 -4.96
CA GLY A 27 14.17 17.69 -4.78
C GLY A 27 13.47 17.08 -6.00
N GLY A 28 14.20 16.86 -7.10
CA GLY A 28 13.70 16.20 -8.31
C GLY A 28 13.31 14.75 -8.04
N LEU A 29 12.14 14.33 -8.54
CA LEU A 29 11.64 12.96 -8.32
C LEU A 29 12.38 11.98 -9.24
N ILE A 30 13.24 11.15 -8.65
CA ILE A 30 13.93 10.08 -9.36
C ILE A 30 13.00 8.87 -9.53
N CYS A 31 12.31 8.49 -8.45
CA CYS A 31 11.43 7.33 -8.47
C CYS A 31 10.33 7.45 -7.42
N TYR A 32 9.12 7.07 -7.81
CA TYR A 32 8.01 6.85 -6.89
C TYR A 32 7.41 5.47 -7.11
N LEU A 33 7.16 4.75 -6.02
CA LEU A 33 6.42 3.49 -6.04
C LEU A 33 5.56 3.34 -4.80
N ALA A 34 4.25 3.25 -4.98
CA ALA A 34 3.32 2.83 -3.96
C ALA A 34 2.89 1.39 -4.24
N SER A 35 3.09 0.50 -3.27
CA SER A 35 2.69 -0.91 -3.34
C SER A 35 1.77 -1.24 -2.18
N LEU A 36 0.69 -1.95 -2.47
CA LEU A 36 -0.26 -2.47 -1.49
C LEU A 36 -0.15 -3.99 -1.46
N TYR A 37 0.10 -4.52 -0.27
CA TYR A 37 0.19 -5.94 -0.03
C TYR A 37 -0.91 -6.39 0.93
N ARG A 38 -1.49 -7.56 0.65
CA ARG A 38 -2.25 -8.34 1.62
C ARG A 38 -1.27 -9.22 2.39
N LEU A 39 -1.42 -9.27 3.71
CA LEU A 39 -0.69 -10.19 4.58
C LEU A 39 -1.53 -11.44 4.83
N ASP A 40 -0.94 -12.60 4.54
CA ASP A 40 -1.51 -13.86 4.98
C ASP A 40 -1.44 -13.94 6.53
N PRO A 41 -2.56 -14.19 7.22
CA PRO A 41 -2.58 -14.18 8.69
C PRO A 41 -1.75 -15.32 9.29
N LYS A 42 -1.63 -16.46 8.61
CA LYS A 42 -0.95 -17.68 9.07
C LYS A 42 0.53 -17.67 8.70
N THR A 43 0.85 -17.39 7.44
CA THR A 43 2.22 -17.50 6.91
C THR A 43 2.98 -16.17 6.93
N LYS A 44 2.29 -15.06 7.17
CA LYS A 44 2.82 -13.68 7.04
C LYS A 44 3.36 -13.36 5.64
N ALA A 45 3.03 -14.18 4.64
CA ALA A 45 3.37 -13.92 3.24
C ALA A 45 2.72 -12.63 2.75
N ARG A 46 3.43 -11.89 1.89
CA ARG A 46 2.97 -10.65 1.26
C ARG A 46 2.49 -10.94 -0.15
N HIS A 47 1.21 -10.75 -0.40
CA HIS A 47 0.61 -10.86 -1.73
C HIS A 47 0.42 -9.45 -2.30
N LEU A 48 1.05 -9.13 -3.43
CA LEU A 48 0.88 -7.83 -4.07
C LEU A 48 -0.55 -7.72 -4.63
N VAL A 49 -1.25 -6.67 -4.23
CA VAL A 49 -2.64 -6.41 -4.63
C VAL A 49 -2.73 -5.26 -5.62
N ARG A 50 -2.05 -4.15 -5.33
CA ARG A 50 -2.05 -2.95 -6.18
C ARG A 50 -0.68 -2.32 -6.18
N ARG A 51 -0.31 -1.70 -7.30
CA ARG A 51 0.91 -0.92 -7.45
C ARG A 51 0.62 0.35 -8.23
N SER A 52 1.22 1.47 -7.85
CA SER A 52 1.12 2.75 -8.56
C SER A 52 2.47 3.47 -8.56
N ARG A 53 2.74 4.21 -9.64
CA ARG A 53 3.91 5.09 -9.77
C ARG A 53 3.54 6.58 -9.66
N ILE A 54 2.29 6.87 -9.29
CA ILE A 54 1.79 8.24 -9.17
C ILE A 54 2.06 8.74 -7.75
N PRO A 55 2.83 9.83 -7.56
CA PRO A 55 3.06 10.42 -6.24
C PRO A 55 1.75 10.71 -5.50
N GLY A 56 1.70 10.36 -4.22
CA GLY A 56 0.50 10.52 -3.40
C GLY A 56 -0.41 9.28 -3.39
N ALA A 57 -0.24 8.34 -4.33
CA ALA A 57 -1.07 7.14 -4.39
C ALA A 57 -1.03 6.33 -3.08
N ALA A 58 0.11 6.23 -2.40
CA ALA A 58 0.20 5.53 -1.11
C ALA A 58 -0.71 6.16 -0.04
N ALA A 59 -0.87 7.49 -0.03
CA ALA A 59 -1.78 8.18 0.87
C ALA A 59 -3.24 7.87 0.52
N GLU A 60 -3.59 7.87 -0.77
CA GLU A 60 -4.91 7.46 -1.22
C GLU A 60 -5.24 6.02 -0.81
N MET A 61 -4.29 5.09 -0.97
CA MET A 61 -4.48 3.70 -0.52
C MET A 61 -4.77 3.65 0.97
N ARG A 62 -3.97 4.34 1.80
CA ARG A 62 -4.19 4.39 3.25
C ARG A 62 -5.57 4.98 3.59
N ASN A 63 -5.96 6.07 2.92
CA ASN A 63 -7.23 6.75 3.16
C ASN A 63 -8.43 5.87 2.78
N GLU A 64 -8.33 5.10 1.69
CA GLU A 64 -9.35 4.13 1.27
C GLU A 64 -9.62 3.11 2.39
N PHE A 65 -8.57 2.55 2.99
CA PHE A 65 -8.72 1.61 4.12
C PHE A 65 -9.18 2.27 5.42
N GLN A 66 -8.77 3.51 5.69
CA GLN A 66 -9.25 4.25 6.86
C GLN A 66 -10.73 4.59 6.75
N ARG A 67 -11.21 4.94 5.55
CA ARG A 67 -12.62 5.31 5.30
C ARG A 67 -13.53 4.09 5.22
N ASP A 68 -13.16 3.12 4.41
CA ASP A 68 -14.07 2.03 4.01
C ASP A 68 -13.82 0.73 4.78
N GLY A 69 -12.77 0.67 5.60
CA GLY A 69 -12.45 -0.48 6.44
C GLY A 69 -12.48 -1.77 5.64
N ILE A 70 -13.28 -2.76 6.10
CA ILE A 70 -13.42 -4.07 5.48
C ILE A 70 -13.91 -4.03 4.02
N GLN A 71 -14.64 -2.98 3.59
CA GLN A 71 -15.16 -2.87 2.23
C GLN A 71 -14.08 -2.52 1.21
N ALA A 72 -13.03 -1.79 1.62
CA ALA A 72 -11.85 -1.60 0.77
C ALA A 72 -11.22 -2.96 0.41
N PHE A 73 -11.18 -3.89 1.38
CA PHE A 73 -10.63 -5.23 1.14
C PHE A 73 -11.47 -6.06 0.17
N ARG A 74 -12.81 -5.99 0.24
CA ARG A 74 -13.69 -6.74 -0.67
C ARG A 74 -13.55 -6.31 -2.12
N ARG A 75 -13.42 -4.99 -2.38
CA ARG A 75 -13.20 -4.47 -3.75
C ARG A 75 -11.88 -4.98 -4.34
N LEU A 76 -10.86 -5.17 -3.51
CA LEU A 76 -9.58 -5.71 -3.93
C LEU A 76 -9.65 -7.22 -4.24
N GLU A 77 -10.50 -7.98 -3.56
CA GLU A 77 -10.73 -9.41 -3.88
C GLU A 77 -11.53 -9.60 -5.17
N ALA A 78 -12.40 -8.65 -5.56
CA ALA A 78 -13.24 -8.76 -6.75
C ALA A 78 -12.51 -8.50 -8.08
N THR A 79 -11.26 -8.05 -8.06
CA THR A 79 -10.50 -7.65 -9.26
C THR A 79 -9.44 -8.70 -9.66
N VAL A 80 -9.47 -9.90 -9.07
CA VAL A 80 -8.55 -11.02 -9.38
C VAL A 80 -9.20 -12.02 -10.32
#